data_AF-A0A4Q0IXS2-F1
#
_entry.id   AF-A0A4Q0IXS2-F1
#
_cell.length_a   1.000
_cell.length_b   1.000
_cell.length_c   1.000
_cell.angle_alpha   90.00
_cell.angle_beta   90.00
_cell.angle_gamma   90.00
#
_symmetry.space_group_name_H-M   'P 1'
#
loop_
_entity.id
_entity.type
_entity.pdbx_description
1 polymer ?
#
loop_
_entity_poly.entity_id
_entity_poly.type
_entity_poly.pdbx_seq_one_letter_code
_entity_poly.pdbx_strand_id
1 'polypeptide(L)'
;MTLISCADSLSIHKDARKYITRILKVCGLENSTVYFYAPLENTMWVELPKNYRDVKPAAVSFNLNDSIPGTSWVWDDDIHEGDRKPYEIYSNTYKDKRNGTLIVVDKLHYGSIPMACLHIFQSTTPKTTSMGFQPWHWTSKGNLLDHTYDDILANWIDSRRDIVFDNYRAGLQIEYRRKTNDIRAELKEILKLDQEPRNRIVTAWQEHPQDTILHQQIGREIWHNDSINLIRVFDILENYNLDFGEENEVLWAVIQHSSLELQQKYLPKFIAAAHKGKIRGELIAVMQDRIACWSGKLQLYGSQGNIDENGVFVPAPIFEPENVNTRRASMGMCTLQEYIDLMSRH
;
A
#
# COMPACT_ATOMS: atom_id res chain seq x y z
N MET A 1 5.02 -6.88 31.10
CA MET A 1 4.09 -6.52 30.01
C MET A 1 4.13 -5.03 29.83
N THR A 2 4.44 -4.60 28.61
CA THR A 2 4.34 -3.20 28.18
C THR A 2 3.01 -3.04 27.43
N LEU A 3 2.27 -1.96 27.70
CA LEU A 3 1.04 -1.60 26.99
C LEU A 3 1.32 -0.29 26.26
N ILE A 4 1.22 -0.28 24.92
CA ILE A 4 1.52 0.89 24.09
C ILE A 4 0.27 1.73 23.90
N SER A 5 -0.75 1.19 23.24
CA SER A 5 -2.07 1.82 23.09
C SER A 5 -3.05 1.17 24.09
N CYS A 6 -4.16 1.83 24.41
CA CYS A 6 -5.29 1.36 25.25
C CYS A 6 -5.13 1.33 26.78
N ALA A 7 -4.06 1.88 27.37
CA ALA A 7 -3.92 1.95 28.83
C ALA A 7 -5.11 2.66 29.51
N ASP A 8 -5.58 3.76 28.92
CA ASP A 8 -6.74 4.52 29.43
C ASP A 8 -8.05 3.74 29.26
N SER A 9 -8.25 3.07 28.12
CA SER A 9 -9.41 2.19 27.87
C SER A 9 -9.46 1.02 28.85
N LEU A 10 -8.32 0.60 29.40
CA LEU A 10 -8.26 -0.42 30.44
C LEU A 10 -8.50 0.10 31.84
N SER A 11 -8.23 1.38 32.10
CA SER A 11 -8.33 1.98 33.42
C SER A 11 -9.76 2.00 33.96
N ILE A 12 -10.76 2.03 33.08
CA ILE A 12 -12.19 2.00 33.45
C ILE A 12 -12.66 0.62 33.93
N HIS A 13 -11.90 -0.44 33.64
CA HIS A 13 -12.23 -1.81 34.03
C HIS A 13 -11.37 -2.24 35.22
N LYS A 14 -12.00 -2.36 36.39
CA LYS A 14 -11.33 -2.81 37.62
C LYS A 14 -10.66 -4.17 37.38
N ASP A 15 -9.41 -4.31 37.83
CA ASP A 15 -8.58 -5.53 37.70
C ASP A 15 -8.28 -6.02 36.25
N ALA A 16 -8.63 -5.27 35.21
CA ALA A 16 -8.38 -5.67 33.82
C ALA A 16 -6.91 -5.94 33.50
N ARG A 17 -5.99 -5.20 34.12
CA ARG A 17 -4.55 -5.45 33.97
C ARG A 17 -4.12 -6.82 34.48
N LYS A 18 -4.68 -7.27 35.62
CA LYS A 18 -4.42 -8.62 36.16
C LYS A 18 -5.02 -9.69 35.27
N TYR A 19 -6.21 -9.42 34.71
CA TYR A 19 -6.86 -10.31 33.75
C TYR A 19 -6.00 -10.51 32.50
N ILE A 20 -5.56 -9.44 31.84
CA ILE A 20 -4.70 -9.53 30.64
C ILE A 20 -3.37 -10.23 30.97
N THR A 21 -2.75 -9.89 32.10
CA THR A 21 -1.50 -10.55 32.53
C THR A 21 -1.69 -12.07 32.68
N ARG A 22 -2.85 -12.51 33.17
CA ARG A 22 -3.20 -13.92 33.26
C ARG A 22 -3.42 -14.54 31.86
N ILE A 23 -4.12 -13.87 30.96
CA ILE A 23 -4.33 -14.33 29.58
C ILE A 23 -3.00 -14.55 28.87
N LEU A 24 -2.09 -13.56 28.92
CA LEU A 24 -0.75 -13.68 28.33
C LEU A 24 0.02 -14.84 28.93
N LYS A 25 -0.04 -15.02 30.26
CA LYS A 25 0.59 -16.15 30.94
C LYS A 25 0.03 -17.50 30.51
N VAL A 26 -1.28 -17.61 30.27
CA VAL A 26 -1.90 -18.86 29.78
C VAL A 26 -1.40 -19.23 28.39
N CYS A 27 -1.10 -18.22 27.57
CA CYS A 27 -0.67 -18.42 26.18
C CYS A 27 0.86 -18.55 26.01
N GLY A 28 1.64 -18.51 27.10
CA GLY A 28 3.11 -18.48 27.03
C GLY A 28 3.67 -17.16 26.45
N LEU A 29 2.88 -16.09 26.50
CA LEU A 29 3.19 -14.77 25.94
C LEU A 29 3.56 -13.77 27.04
N GLU A 30 4.10 -14.26 28.16
CA GLU A 30 4.70 -13.40 29.18
C GLU A 30 5.79 -12.52 28.56
N ASN A 31 5.87 -11.28 29.04
CA ASN A 31 6.83 -10.27 28.56
C ASN A 31 6.59 -9.75 27.13
N SER A 32 5.50 -10.13 26.48
CA SER A 32 5.07 -9.50 25.22
C SER A 32 4.78 -8.01 25.40
N THR A 33 4.93 -7.28 24.30
CA THR A 33 4.48 -5.89 24.18
C THR A 33 3.07 -5.91 23.61
N VAL A 34 2.09 -5.42 24.36
CA VAL A 34 0.71 -5.28 23.92
C VAL A 34 0.60 -3.96 23.16
N TYR A 35 0.38 -4.06 21.85
CA TYR A 35 0.19 -2.89 20.99
C TYR A 35 -1.21 -2.34 21.16
N PHE A 36 -2.20 -3.22 21.19
CA PHE A 36 -3.61 -2.85 21.25
C PHE A 36 -4.43 -3.94 21.95
N TYR A 37 -5.43 -3.52 22.71
CA TYR A 37 -6.48 -4.40 23.22
C TYR A 37 -7.82 -3.68 23.13
N ALA A 38 -8.80 -4.33 22.51
CA ALA A 38 -10.18 -3.90 22.44
C ALA A 38 -11.02 -4.71 23.44
N PRO A 39 -11.38 -4.18 24.62
CA PRO A 39 -12.09 -4.94 25.64
C PRO A 39 -13.48 -5.41 25.20
N LEU A 40 -14.18 -4.62 24.39
CA LEU A 40 -15.53 -4.96 23.91
C LEU A 40 -15.54 -6.04 22.82
N GLU A 41 -14.45 -6.13 22.04
CA GLU A 41 -14.24 -7.13 21.00
C GLU A 41 -13.40 -8.32 21.51
N ASN A 42 -12.93 -8.25 22.75
CA ASN A 42 -12.04 -9.22 23.38
C ASN A 42 -10.85 -9.64 22.50
N THR A 43 -10.31 -8.69 21.72
CA THR A 43 -9.22 -8.92 20.78
C THR A 43 -7.98 -8.16 21.20
N MET A 44 -6.82 -8.81 21.19
CA MET A 44 -5.55 -8.24 21.61
C MET A 44 -4.45 -8.49 20.58
N TRP A 45 -3.72 -7.44 20.22
CA TRP A 45 -2.54 -7.54 19.36
C TRP A 45 -1.27 -7.36 20.17
N VAL A 46 -0.38 -8.33 20.07
CA VAL A 46 0.89 -8.34 20.80
C VAL A 46 2.05 -8.67 19.89
N GLU A 47 3.21 -8.08 20.15
CA GLU A 47 4.46 -8.53 19.56
C GLU A 47 4.99 -9.72 20.35
N LEU A 48 5.41 -10.76 19.63
CA LEU A 48 5.97 -11.96 20.23
C LEU A 48 7.28 -11.63 20.98
N PRO A 49 7.54 -12.25 22.15
CA PRO A 49 8.80 -12.08 22.85
C PRO A 49 10.00 -12.46 21.96
N LYS A 50 11.13 -11.76 22.09
CA LYS A 50 12.34 -11.98 21.26
C LYS A 50 12.84 -13.43 21.20
N ASN A 51 12.60 -14.20 22.26
CA ASN A 51 12.99 -15.61 22.36
C ASN A 51 11.76 -16.52 22.50
N TYR A 52 10.64 -16.12 21.91
CA TYR A 52 9.41 -16.91 21.94
C TYR A 52 9.67 -18.31 21.41
N ARG A 53 9.25 -19.31 22.18
CA ARG A 53 9.20 -20.70 21.74
C ARG A 53 7.75 -21.09 21.72
N ASP A 54 7.33 -21.67 20.61
CA ASP A 54 5.96 -22.07 20.47
C ASP A 54 5.58 -23.12 21.51
N VAL A 55 4.38 -23.00 22.06
CA VAL A 55 3.85 -23.95 23.03
C VAL A 55 3.13 -25.01 22.22
N LYS A 56 3.68 -26.24 22.23
CA LYS A 56 3.02 -27.38 21.60
C LYS A 56 1.58 -27.49 22.12
N PRO A 57 0.56 -27.43 21.26
CA PRO A 57 -0.81 -27.50 21.70
C PRO A 57 -1.08 -28.85 22.38
N ALA A 58 -2.01 -28.82 23.34
CA ALA A 58 -2.36 -30.00 24.12
C ALA A 58 -3.16 -31.05 23.31
N ALA A 59 -3.62 -30.70 22.11
CA ALA A 59 -4.33 -31.57 21.18
C ALA A 59 -3.89 -31.27 19.74
N VAL A 60 -3.78 -32.33 18.93
CA VAL A 60 -3.63 -32.24 17.47
C VAL A 60 -5.04 -32.19 16.90
N SER A 61 -5.31 -31.21 16.03
CA SER A 61 -6.58 -31.07 15.32
C SER A 61 -6.69 -32.13 14.20
N PHE A 62 -7.92 -32.42 13.75
CA PHE A 62 -8.21 -33.36 12.66
C PHE A 62 -9.23 -32.73 11.72
N ASN A 63 -9.21 -33.07 10.43
CA ASN A 63 -10.27 -32.62 9.52
C ASN A 63 -11.57 -33.37 9.89
N LEU A 64 -12.75 -32.72 9.82
CA LEU A 64 -14.02 -33.42 10.10
C LEU A 64 -14.29 -34.61 9.18
N ASN A 65 -13.62 -34.66 8.03
CA ASN A 65 -13.69 -35.77 7.09
C ASN A 65 -12.79 -36.95 7.47
N ASP A 66 -11.94 -36.81 8.49
CA ASP A 66 -11.08 -37.90 8.97
C ASP A 66 -11.87 -38.92 9.79
N SER A 67 -11.49 -40.19 9.65
CA SER A 67 -12.15 -41.35 10.28
C SER A 67 -12.07 -41.39 11.83
N ILE A 68 -11.34 -40.47 12.46
CA ILE A 68 -11.17 -40.37 13.92
C ILE A 68 -11.67 -38.99 14.37
N PRO A 69 -12.76 -38.91 15.17
CA PRO A 69 -13.31 -37.63 15.59
C PRO A 69 -12.39 -36.95 16.60
N GLY A 70 -11.77 -35.83 16.19
CA GLY A 70 -11.02 -34.91 17.05
C GLY A 70 -11.71 -33.56 17.18
N THR A 71 -11.45 -32.84 18.26
CA THR A 71 -12.24 -31.65 18.66
C THR A 71 -11.77 -30.31 18.08
N SER A 72 -11.09 -30.28 16.93
CA SER A 72 -10.85 -29.03 16.19
C SER A 72 -10.39 -29.28 14.76
N TRP A 73 -10.68 -28.33 13.88
CA TRP A 73 -10.52 -28.38 12.42
C TRP A 73 -9.05 -28.18 11.99
N VAL A 74 -8.58 -29.03 11.08
CA VAL A 74 -7.37 -28.81 10.25
C VAL A 74 -7.87 -28.54 8.84
N TRP A 75 -7.46 -27.42 8.25
CA TRP A 75 -7.74 -27.15 6.84
C TRP A 75 -6.80 -27.95 5.94
N ASP A 76 -7.21 -28.21 4.70
CA ASP A 76 -6.40 -29.00 3.74
C ASP A 76 -5.01 -28.36 3.47
N ASP A 77 -4.83 -27.07 3.79
CA ASP A 77 -3.58 -26.31 3.65
C ASP A 77 -2.84 -26.06 4.98
N ASP A 78 -3.34 -26.55 6.11
CA ASP A 78 -2.64 -26.42 7.40
C ASP A 78 -1.41 -27.34 7.44
N ILE A 79 -0.22 -26.72 7.47
CA ILE A 79 1.06 -27.44 7.57
C ILE A 79 1.21 -28.01 8.98
N HIS A 80 1.69 -29.25 9.09
CA HIS A 80 1.99 -29.88 10.38
C HIS A 80 3.01 -29.06 11.18
N GLU A 81 2.76 -28.92 12.49
CA GLU A 81 3.46 -28.01 13.41
C GLU A 81 5.00 -28.11 13.43
N GLY A 82 5.56 -29.28 13.07
CA GLY A 82 7.01 -29.51 13.04
C GLY A 82 7.73 -28.94 11.81
N ASP A 83 6.98 -28.62 10.74
CA ASP A 83 7.52 -28.21 9.44
C ASP A 83 7.20 -26.75 9.09
N ARG A 84 6.57 -26.01 10.02
CA ARG A 84 6.12 -24.63 9.79
C ARG A 84 7.29 -23.67 9.67
N LYS A 85 7.22 -22.82 8.65
CA LYS A 85 8.19 -21.75 8.45
C LYS A 85 7.81 -20.53 9.28
N PRO A 86 8.78 -19.71 9.73
CA PRO A 86 8.51 -18.57 10.60
C PRO A 86 7.46 -17.58 10.05
N TYR A 87 7.38 -17.46 8.72
CA TYR A 87 6.50 -16.52 8.04
C TYR A 87 5.08 -17.06 7.81
N GLU A 88 4.81 -18.33 8.08
CA GLU A 88 3.49 -18.93 7.91
C GLU A 88 2.58 -18.50 9.07
N ILE A 89 1.34 -18.14 8.74
CA ILE A 89 0.32 -17.86 9.74
C ILE A 89 -0.19 -19.18 10.32
N TYR A 90 -0.42 -19.19 11.64
CA TYR A 90 -1.06 -20.33 12.29
C TYR A 90 -1.75 -19.96 13.60
N SER A 91 -2.68 -20.80 14.03
CA SER A 91 -3.44 -20.60 15.26
C SER A 91 -3.07 -21.65 16.32
N ASN A 92 -3.03 -21.24 17.58
CA ASN A 92 -3.08 -22.15 18.72
C ASN A 92 -4.26 -21.81 19.61
N THR A 93 -4.85 -22.84 20.21
CA THR A 93 -5.98 -22.69 21.13
C THR A 93 -5.55 -23.04 22.55
N TYR A 94 -5.90 -22.17 23.49
CA TYR A 94 -5.60 -22.32 24.92
C TYR A 94 -6.89 -22.27 25.73
N LYS A 95 -6.93 -23.01 26.85
CA LYS A 95 -8.07 -23.05 27.77
C LYS A 95 -7.62 -22.71 29.19
N ASP A 96 -8.15 -21.62 29.76
CA ASP A 96 -8.03 -21.31 31.18
C ASP A 96 -9.26 -21.84 31.94
N LYS A 97 -9.22 -23.12 32.32
CA LYS A 97 -10.31 -23.79 33.06
C LYS A 97 -10.73 -23.01 34.32
N ARG A 98 -9.78 -22.33 34.98
CA ARG A 98 -10.03 -21.59 36.22
C ARG A 98 -10.94 -20.39 36.01
N ASN A 99 -10.80 -19.68 34.90
CA ASN A 99 -11.59 -18.49 34.59
C ASN A 99 -12.67 -18.76 33.53
N GLY A 100 -12.78 -20.00 33.04
CA GLY A 100 -13.74 -20.36 32.00
C GLY A 100 -13.45 -19.68 30.67
N THR A 101 -12.17 -19.49 30.33
CA THR A 101 -11.76 -18.74 29.13
C THR A 101 -11.20 -19.70 28.08
N LEU A 102 -11.62 -19.51 26.83
CA LEU A 102 -11.01 -20.09 25.64
C LEU A 102 -10.31 -18.97 24.88
N ILE A 103 -9.09 -19.20 24.42
CA ILE A 103 -8.28 -18.18 23.76
C ILE A 103 -7.74 -18.78 22.48
N VAL A 104 -7.97 -18.11 21.37
CA VAL A 104 -7.31 -18.44 20.11
C VAL A 104 -6.22 -17.41 19.85
N VAL A 105 -5.03 -17.89 19.53
CA VAL A 105 -3.83 -17.08 19.33
C VAL A 105 -3.37 -17.31 17.90
N ASP A 106 -3.68 -16.36 17.02
CA ASP A 106 -3.19 -16.35 15.65
C ASP A 106 -1.82 -15.69 15.62
N LYS A 107 -0.80 -16.45 15.22
CA LYS A 107 0.58 -15.97 15.08
C LYS A 107 0.85 -15.69 13.62
N LEU A 108 1.40 -14.52 13.36
CA LEU A 108 1.66 -14.04 12.01
C LEU A 108 2.82 -13.04 12.01
N HIS A 109 3.40 -12.82 10.83
CA HIS A 109 4.25 -11.66 10.62
C HIS A 109 3.40 -10.49 10.11
N TYR A 110 3.51 -9.34 10.78
CA TYR A 110 2.90 -8.09 10.32
C TYR A 110 4.00 -7.12 9.90
N GLY A 111 4.34 -7.14 8.61
CA GLY A 111 5.62 -6.63 8.11
C GLY A 111 6.76 -7.51 8.61
N SER A 112 7.83 -6.90 9.14
CA SER A 112 8.98 -7.61 9.74
C SER A 112 8.78 -7.99 11.21
N ILE A 113 7.63 -7.67 11.81
CA ILE A 113 7.40 -7.86 13.24
C ILE A 113 6.64 -9.17 13.46
N PRO A 114 7.18 -10.12 14.24
CA PRO A 114 6.45 -11.32 14.64
C PRO A 114 5.39 -10.95 15.68
N MET A 115 4.12 -11.17 15.33
CA MET A 115 2.97 -10.77 16.14
C MET A 115 2.07 -11.96 16.50
N ALA A 116 1.23 -11.75 17.50
CA ALA A 116 0.09 -12.59 17.79
C ALA A 116 -1.18 -11.73 17.97
N CYS A 117 -2.27 -12.17 17.34
CA CYS A 117 -3.62 -11.71 17.61
C CYS A 117 -4.31 -12.72 18.53
N LEU A 118 -4.72 -12.29 19.72
CA LEU A 118 -5.44 -13.11 20.67
C LEU A 118 -6.92 -12.76 20.60
N HIS A 119 -7.74 -13.75 20.28
CA HIS A 119 -9.20 -13.70 20.37
C HIS A 119 -9.63 -14.40 21.66
N ILE A 120 -10.22 -13.63 22.58
CA ILE A 120 -10.53 -14.09 23.93
C ILE A 120 -12.04 -14.37 24.03
N PHE A 121 -12.39 -15.64 24.16
CA PHE A 121 -13.75 -16.12 24.34
C PHE A 121 -13.98 -16.42 25.83
N GLN A 122 -14.75 -15.57 26.49
CA GLN A 122 -14.85 -15.55 27.95
C GLN A 122 -16.22 -16.04 28.43
N SER A 123 -16.26 -17.03 29.32
CA SER A 123 -17.49 -17.40 30.04
C SER A 123 -17.97 -16.27 30.96
N THR A 124 -19.27 -16.21 31.20
CA THR A 124 -19.89 -15.39 32.24
C THR A 124 -19.55 -15.99 33.60
N THR A 125 -18.78 -15.25 34.41
CA THR A 125 -18.39 -15.62 35.77
C THR A 125 -18.61 -14.42 36.68
N PRO A 126 -18.76 -14.60 38.01
CA PRO A 126 -18.88 -13.48 38.94
C PRO A 126 -17.73 -12.46 38.78
N LYS A 127 -16.53 -12.95 38.46
CA LYS A 127 -15.35 -12.11 38.22
C LYS A 127 -15.49 -11.29 36.95
N THR A 128 -15.86 -11.89 35.83
CA THR A 128 -15.98 -11.17 34.54
C THR A 128 -17.14 -10.18 34.54
N THR A 129 -18.25 -10.55 35.16
CA THR A 129 -19.37 -9.63 35.44
C THR A 129 -18.92 -8.44 36.29
N SER A 130 -18.12 -8.66 37.35
CA SER A 130 -17.61 -7.57 38.19
C SER A 130 -16.63 -6.62 37.49
N MET A 131 -15.96 -7.07 36.42
CA MET A 131 -15.06 -6.24 35.59
C MET A 131 -15.83 -5.42 34.55
N GLY A 132 -17.14 -5.63 34.40
CA GLY A 132 -17.97 -4.99 33.37
C GLY A 132 -17.69 -5.51 31.96
N PHE A 133 -17.01 -6.65 31.82
CA PHE A 133 -16.86 -7.31 30.52
C PHE A 133 -18.18 -8.00 30.16
N GLN A 134 -18.62 -7.78 28.92
CA GLN A 134 -19.77 -8.47 28.33
C GLN A 134 -19.24 -9.69 27.56
N PRO A 135 -19.36 -10.90 28.11
CA PRO A 135 -18.92 -12.10 27.41
C PRO A 135 -19.78 -12.32 26.16
N TRP A 136 -19.10 -12.52 25.03
CA TRP A 136 -19.75 -12.95 23.80
C TRP A 136 -19.87 -14.47 23.80
N HIS A 137 -21.10 -14.96 23.85
CA HIS A 137 -21.42 -16.38 23.72
C HIS A 137 -22.75 -16.53 22.96
N TRP A 138 -22.76 -17.33 21.89
CA TRP A 138 -23.97 -17.51 21.10
C TRP A 138 -24.86 -18.64 21.66
N THR A 139 -24.27 -19.72 22.14
CA THR A 139 -25.01 -20.97 22.41
C THR A 139 -24.79 -21.56 23.80
N SER A 140 -23.74 -21.15 24.50
CA SER A 140 -23.25 -21.84 25.70
C SER A 140 -23.81 -21.34 27.04
N LYS A 141 -24.88 -20.52 27.03
CA LYS A 141 -25.58 -20.00 28.23
C LYS A 141 -24.67 -19.46 29.34
N GLY A 142 -23.55 -18.83 29.01
CA GLY A 142 -22.61 -18.35 30.04
C GLY A 142 -21.36 -19.20 30.21
N ASN A 143 -21.35 -20.44 29.75
CA ASN A 143 -20.25 -21.38 30.02
C ASN A 143 -19.69 -21.97 28.72
N LEU A 144 -18.69 -21.32 28.13
CA LEU A 144 -18.01 -21.77 26.91
C LEU A 144 -17.25 -23.09 27.06
N LEU A 145 -17.19 -23.66 28.27
CA LEU A 145 -16.59 -24.98 28.50
C LEU A 145 -17.64 -26.10 28.59
N ASP A 146 -18.91 -25.77 28.35
CA ASP A 146 -20.00 -26.72 28.11
C ASP A 146 -19.93 -27.23 26.66
N HIS A 147 -19.90 -28.56 26.51
CA HIS A 147 -19.72 -29.25 25.24
C HIS A 147 -21.04 -29.51 24.49
N THR A 148 -22.16 -28.96 24.94
CA THR A 148 -23.49 -29.18 24.36
C THR A 148 -23.63 -28.65 22.91
N TYR A 149 -22.84 -27.63 22.53
CA TYR A 149 -22.94 -26.96 21.21
C TYR A 149 -21.55 -26.68 20.59
N ASP A 150 -20.66 -27.68 20.68
CA ASP A 150 -19.27 -27.54 20.22
C ASP A 150 -19.16 -27.20 18.72
N ASP A 151 -20.09 -27.68 17.89
CA ASP A 151 -20.18 -27.42 16.45
C ASP A 151 -20.42 -25.93 16.15
N ILE A 152 -21.43 -25.32 16.79
CA ILE A 152 -21.75 -23.90 16.61
C ILE A 152 -20.65 -23.03 17.19
N LEU A 153 -20.10 -23.40 18.36
CA LEU A 153 -18.98 -22.70 18.98
C LEU A 153 -17.75 -22.72 18.07
N ALA A 154 -17.42 -23.87 17.48
CA ALA A 154 -16.29 -24.01 16.57
C ALA A 154 -16.47 -23.14 15.31
N ASN A 155 -17.63 -23.21 14.66
CA ASN A 155 -17.93 -22.38 13.47
C ASN A 155 -17.78 -20.88 13.78
N TRP A 156 -18.30 -20.43 14.93
CA TRP A 156 -18.18 -19.03 15.32
C TRP A 156 -16.72 -18.60 15.57
N ILE A 157 -15.95 -19.42 16.28
CA ILE A 157 -14.52 -19.16 16.50
C ILE A 157 -13.77 -19.11 15.18
N ASP A 158 -14.16 -19.93 14.21
CA ASP A 158 -13.51 -20.03 12.92
C ASP A 158 -13.84 -18.86 11.98
N SER A 159 -15.03 -18.27 12.10
CA SER A 159 -15.46 -17.11 11.29
C SER A 159 -14.53 -15.89 11.34
N ARG A 160 -13.65 -15.78 12.36
CA ARG A 160 -12.62 -14.74 12.44
C ARG A 160 -11.48 -14.92 11.44
N ARG A 161 -11.25 -16.16 10.95
CA ARG A 161 -10.01 -16.57 10.26
C ARG A 161 -9.78 -15.73 9.01
N ASP A 162 -10.81 -15.52 8.20
CA ASP A 162 -10.73 -14.68 6.99
C ASP A 162 -10.17 -13.29 7.27
N ILE A 163 -10.66 -12.63 8.33
CA ILE A 163 -10.21 -11.30 8.74
C ILE A 163 -8.73 -11.34 9.16
N VAL A 164 -8.30 -12.38 9.87
CA VAL A 164 -6.89 -12.51 10.28
C VAL A 164 -5.99 -12.74 9.06
N PHE A 165 -6.40 -13.58 8.10
CA PHE A 165 -5.66 -13.80 6.86
C PHE A 165 -5.55 -12.54 6.01
N ASP A 166 -6.61 -11.75 5.91
CA ASP A 166 -6.58 -10.48 5.19
C ASP A 166 -5.66 -9.46 5.86
N ASN A 167 -5.67 -9.39 7.19
CA ASN A 167 -4.70 -8.58 7.94
C ASN A 167 -3.26 -9.07 7.74
N TYR A 168 -3.03 -10.39 7.74
CA TYR A 168 -1.72 -10.96 7.44
C TYR A 168 -1.23 -10.57 6.04
N ARG A 169 -2.06 -10.75 5.00
CA ARG A 169 -1.76 -10.34 3.62
C ARG A 169 -1.47 -8.84 3.53
N ALA A 170 -2.27 -8.02 4.22
CA ALA A 170 -2.05 -6.58 4.30
C ALA A 170 -0.71 -6.25 4.99
N GLY A 171 -0.34 -6.99 6.04
CA GLY A 171 0.91 -6.90 6.76
C GLY A 171 2.13 -7.19 5.90
N LEU A 172 2.09 -8.26 5.10
CA LEU A 172 3.17 -8.62 4.16
C LEU A 172 3.51 -7.50 3.17
N GLN A 173 2.54 -6.66 2.84
CA GLN A 173 2.69 -5.56 1.89
C GLN A 173 3.23 -4.26 2.53
N ILE A 174 3.50 -4.23 3.84
CA ILE A 174 3.92 -3.00 4.54
C ILE A 174 5.23 -2.46 4.02
N GLU A 175 6.26 -3.30 3.89
CA GLU A 175 7.59 -2.84 3.44
C GLU A 175 7.53 -2.32 2.02
N TYR A 176 6.81 -3.03 1.14
CA TYR A 176 6.55 -2.57 -0.22
C TYR A 176 5.86 -1.19 -0.22
N ARG A 177 4.76 -1.01 0.54
CA ARG A 177 4.06 0.27 0.62
C ARG A 177 4.93 1.40 1.20
N ARG A 178 5.75 1.12 2.22
CA ARG A 178 6.70 2.10 2.77
C ARG A 178 7.67 2.56 1.71
N LYS A 179 8.30 1.60 1.02
CA LYS A 179 9.24 1.88 -0.07
C LYS A 179 8.61 2.66 -1.22
N THR A 180 7.39 2.29 -1.63
CA THR A 180 6.62 3.03 -2.63
C THR A 180 6.33 4.45 -2.17
N ASN A 181 5.96 4.66 -0.91
CA ASN A 181 5.72 6.01 -0.37
C ASN A 181 6.99 6.86 -0.31
N ASP A 182 8.14 6.26 0.03
CA ASP A 182 9.43 6.95 0.02
C ASP A 182 9.78 7.41 -1.40
N ILE A 183 9.60 6.55 -2.41
CA ILE A 183 9.80 6.92 -3.83
C ILE A 183 8.80 8.01 -4.27
N ARG A 184 7.54 7.95 -3.82
CA ARG A 184 6.56 9.01 -4.12
C ARG A 184 6.98 10.35 -3.52
N ALA A 185 7.53 10.36 -2.31
CA ALA A 185 8.08 11.58 -1.71
C ALA A 185 9.27 12.10 -2.51
N GLU A 186 10.15 11.20 -2.97
CA GLU A 186 11.26 11.52 -3.86
C GLU A 186 10.78 12.16 -5.16
N LEU A 187 9.76 11.59 -5.81
CA LEU A 187 9.19 12.10 -7.05
C LEU A 187 8.57 13.49 -6.89
N LYS A 188 7.97 13.80 -5.74
CA LYS A 188 7.47 15.16 -5.45
C LYS A 188 8.58 16.19 -5.39
N GLU A 189 9.71 15.83 -4.80
CA GLU A 189 10.89 16.69 -4.78
C GLU A 189 11.46 16.88 -6.18
N ILE A 190 11.58 15.81 -6.95
CA ILE A 190 12.03 15.85 -8.36
C ILE A 190 11.13 16.78 -9.17
N LEU A 191 9.80 16.65 -9.04
CA LEU A 191 8.84 17.50 -9.75
C LEU A 191 9.04 18.98 -9.41
N LYS A 192 9.25 19.29 -8.12
CA LYS A 192 9.52 20.65 -7.67
C LYS A 192 10.79 21.20 -8.33
N LEU A 193 11.90 20.46 -8.25
CA LEU A 193 13.19 20.86 -8.82
C LEU A 193 13.16 20.98 -10.35
N ASP A 194 12.31 20.19 -11.01
CA ASP A 194 12.10 20.23 -12.47
C ASP A 194 11.24 21.43 -12.89
N GLN A 195 10.10 21.66 -12.24
CA GLN A 195 9.08 22.62 -12.69
C GLN A 195 9.28 24.05 -12.18
N GLU A 196 9.79 24.25 -10.96
CA GLU A 196 10.01 25.59 -10.40
C GLU A 196 10.92 26.49 -11.26
N PRO A 197 12.12 26.06 -11.69
CA PRO A 197 12.95 26.90 -12.56
C PRO A 197 12.34 27.09 -13.96
N ARG A 198 11.55 26.12 -14.46
CA ARG A 198 10.84 26.23 -15.74
C ARG A 198 9.71 27.27 -15.69
N ASN A 199 8.97 27.33 -14.59
CA ASN A 199 7.98 28.39 -14.39
C ASN A 199 8.66 29.75 -14.26
N ARG A 200 9.78 29.82 -13.50
CA ARG A 200 10.55 31.06 -13.34
C ARG A 200 11.13 31.57 -14.65
N ILE A 201 11.64 30.71 -15.55
CA ILE A 201 12.20 31.18 -16.82
C ILE A 201 11.10 31.74 -17.74
N VAL A 202 9.90 31.16 -17.72
CA VAL A 202 8.74 31.69 -18.45
C VAL A 202 8.35 33.07 -17.94
N THR A 203 8.24 33.24 -16.62
CA THR A 203 7.96 34.55 -15.99
C THR A 203 9.08 35.56 -16.29
N ALA A 204 10.35 35.15 -16.20
CA ALA A 204 11.49 36.02 -16.50
C ALA A 204 11.46 36.52 -17.96
N TRP A 205 11.10 35.66 -18.92
CA TRP A 205 10.94 36.09 -20.31
C TRP A 205 9.81 37.11 -20.51
N GLN A 206 8.76 37.06 -19.68
CA GLN A 206 7.65 38.01 -19.73
C GLN A 206 8.00 39.34 -19.07
N GLU A 207 8.57 39.30 -17.86
CA GLU A 207 8.84 40.49 -17.04
C GLU A 207 10.18 41.18 -17.37
N HIS A 208 11.16 40.40 -17.82
CA HIS A 208 12.54 40.83 -18.04
C HIS A 208 13.11 40.33 -19.39
N PRO A 209 12.44 40.58 -20.54
CA PRO A 209 12.78 39.95 -21.82
C PRO A 209 14.21 40.20 -22.32
N GLN A 210 14.86 41.29 -21.91
CA GLN A 210 16.22 41.65 -22.33
C GLN A 210 17.30 41.20 -21.32
N ASP A 211 16.94 40.65 -20.15
CA ASP A 211 17.91 40.22 -19.14
C ASP A 211 18.49 38.83 -19.47
N THR A 212 19.41 38.83 -20.41
CA THR A 212 20.10 37.60 -20.86
C THR A 212 20.88 36.90 -19.73
N ILE A 213 21.36 37.63 -18.73
CA ILE A 213 22.12 37.06 -17.61
C ILE A 213 21.18 36.25 -16.72
N LEU A 214 20.01 36.81 -16.36
CA LEU A 214 18.98 36.12 -15.59
C LEU A 214 18.51 34.85 -16.30
N HIS A 215 18.19 34.93 -17.60
CA HIS A 215 17.76 33.77 -18.38
C HIS A 215 18.83 32.66 -18.41
N GLN A 216 20.10 33.03 -18.59
CA GLN A 216 21.21 32.05 -18.58
C GLN A 216 21.43 31.44 -17.19
N GLN A 217 21.23 32.21 -16.12
CA GLN A 217 21.33 31.69 -14.74
C GLN A 217 20.26 30.63 -14.49
N ILE A 218 18.99 30.94 -14.79
CA ILE A 218 17.89 29.98 -14.62
C ILE A 218 18.07 28.78 -15.56
N GLY A 219 18.50 29.00 -16.81
CA GLY A 219 18.78 27.90 -17.76
C GLY A 219 19.89 26.95 -17.28
N ARG A 220 20.94 27.47 -16.64
CA ARG A 220 21.99 26.63 -16.00
C ARG A 220 21.43 25.84 -14.82
N GLU A 221 20.53 26.43 -14.04
CA GLU A 221 19.85 25.73 -12.94
C GLU A 221 18.97 24.59 -13.47
N ILE A 222 18.17 24.85 -14.52
CA ILE A 222 17.39 23.82 -15.21
C ILE A 222 18.29 22.67 -15.65
N TRP A 223 19.37 22.97 -16.38
CA TRP A 223 20.26 21.95 -16.91
C TRP A 223 20.94 21.13 -15.81
N HIS A 224 21.35 21.78 -14.71
CA HIS A 224 21.89 21.11 -13.54
C HIS A 224 20.86 20.18 -12.90
N ASN A 225 19.65 20.66 -12.63
CA ASN A 225 18.59 19.88 -12.02
C ASN A 225 18.17 18.70 -12.91
N ASP A 226 18.05 18.91 -14.22
CA ASP A 226 17.74 17.85 -15.19
C ASP A 226 18.75 16.71 -15.13
N SER A 227 20.05 17.03 -15.01
CA SER A 227 21.11 16.01 -14.93
C SER A 227 20.99 15.14 -13.66
N ILE A 228 20.64 15.74 -12.52
CA ILE A 228 20.48 15.03 -11.25
C ILE A 228 19.17 14.24 -11.24
N ASN A 229 18.07 14.87 -11.66
CA ASN A 229 16.76 14.25 -11.74
C ASN A 229 16.76 13.04 -12.68
N LEU A 230 17.48 13.13 -13.80
CA LEU A 230 17.60 12.01 -14.74
C LEU A 230 18.26 10.79 -14.09
N ILE A 231 19.30 10.96 -13.27
CA ILE A 231 19.94 9.83 -12.56
C ILE A 231 18.95 9.15 -11.61
N ARG A 232 18.20 9.95 -10.84
CA ARG A 232 17.20 9.45 -9.88
C ARG A 232 16.06 8.72 -10.59
N VAL A 233 15.49 9.34 -11.63
CA VAL A 233 14.41 8.76 -12.43
C VAL A 233 14.86 7.50 -13.17
N PHE A 234 16.11 7.46 -13.65
CA PHE A 234 16.68 6.27 -14.27
C PHE A 234 16.68 5.09 -13.30
N ASP A 235 17.19 5.27 -12.07
CA ASP A 235 17.20 4.20 -11.07
C ASP A 235 15.78 3.69 -10.75
N ILE A 236 14.81 4.61 -10.64
CA ILE A 236 13.41 4.25 -10.40
C ILE A 236 12.83 3.46 -11.59
N LEU A 237 13.09 3.90 -12.82
CA LEU A 237 12.59 3.25 -14.03
C LEU A 237 13.25 1.89 -14.30
N GLU A 238 14.48 1.65 -13.87
CA GLU A 238 15.13 0.33 -14.03
C GLU A 238 14.65 -0.67 -12.97
N ASN A 239 14.43 -0.21 -11.73
CA ASN A 239 14.19 -1.12 -10.61
C ASN A 239 12.71 -1.30 -10.22
N TYR A 240 11.81 -0.43 -10.67
CA TYR A 240 10.40 -0.46 -10.24
C TYR A 240 9.41 -0.38 -11.41
N ASN A 241 8.19 -0.85 -11.13
CA ASN A 241 7.03 -0.61 -11.97
C ASN A 241 6.42 0.76 -11.66
N LEU A 242 5.62 1.29 -12.59
CA LEU A 242 4.92 2.57 -12.43
C LEU A 242 3.68 2.40 -11.52
N ASP A 243 3.93 2.12 -10.25
CA ASP A 243 2.91 1.87 -9.22
C ASP A 243 2.87 3.00 -8.18
N PHE A 244 3.18 4.23 -8.62
CA PHE A 244 3.32 5.40 -7.74
C PHE A 244 2.08 6.29 -7.72
N GLY A 245 1.05 6.02 -8.51
CA GLY A 245 -0.14 6.88 -8.62
C GLY A 245 0.11 8.05 -9.58
N GLU A 246 -0.37 9.24 -9.22
CA GLU A 246 -0.20 10.47 -10.01
C GLU A 246 1.28 10.83 -10.20
N GLU A 247 2.14 10.47 -9.24
CA GLU A 247 3.57 10.73 -9.31
C GLU A 247 4.29 9.99 -10.47
N ASN A 248 3.63 9.02 -11.13
CA ASN A 248 4.14 8.41 -12.37
C ASN A 248 4.40 9.45 -13.47
N GLU A 249 3.63 10.55 -13.51
CA GLU A 249 3.80 11.61 -14.52
C GLU A 249 5.11 12.37 -14.35
N VAL A 250 5.69 12.38 -13.15
CA VAL A 250 7.01 12.99 -12.90
C VAL A 250 8.10 12.23 -13.65
N LEU A 251 8.04 10.89 -13.63
CA LEU A 251 8.98 10.05 -14.38
C LEU A 251 8.92 10.37 -15.88
N TRP A 252 7.71 10.55 -16.40
CA TRP A 252 7.51 10.96 -17.78
C TRP A 252 8.06 12.37 -18.05
N ALA A 253 7.77 13.34 -17.19
CA ALA A 253 8.20 14.74 -17.39
C ALA A 253 9.71 14.87 -17.49
N VAL A 254 10.45 14.17 -16.62
CA VAL A 254 11.93 14.16 -16.65
C VAL A 254 12.43 13.49 -17.93
N ILE A 255 11.89 12.33 -18.32
CA ILE A 255 12.32 11.64 -19.55
C ILE A 255 11.98 12.47 -20.80
N GLN A 256 10.86 13.19 -20.81
CA GLN A 256 10.46 14.04 -21.92
C GLN A 256 11.49 15.16 -22.22
N HIS A 257 12.24 15.61 -21.21
CA HIS A 257 13.32 16.59 -21.35
C HIS A 257 14.71 15.95 -21.58
N SER A 258 14.79 14.63 -21.64
CA SER A 258 16.04 13.89 -21.86
C SER A 258 16.39 13.70 -23.34
N SER A 259 17.46 12.97 -23.64
CA SER A 259 17.88 12.69 -25.02
C SER A 259 16.84 11.87 -25.79
N LEU A 260 16.86 11.98 -27.13
CA LEU A 260 16.00 11.18 -28.01
C LEU A 260 16.13 9.67 -27.74
N GLU A 261 17.35 9.20 -27.47
CA GLU A 261 17.63 7.80 -27.17
C GLU A 261 16.91 7.33 -25.90
N LEU A 262 16.95 8.13 -24.83
CA LEU A 262 16.28 7.79 -23.57
C LEU A 262 14.76 7.87 -23.70
N GLN A 263 14.25 8.86 -24.44
CA GLN A 263 12.83 8.92 -24.77
C GLN A 263 12.38 7.64 -25.50
N GLN A 264 13.10 7.22 -26.54
CA GLN A 264 12.81 5.99 -27.27
C GLN A 264 12.93 4.74 -26.39
N LYS A 265 13.94 4.69 -25.51
CA LYS A 265 14.14 3.57 -24.58
C LYS A 265 12.95 3.37 -23.64
N TYR A 266 12.43 4.45 -23.06
CA TYR A 266 11.37 4.36 -22.03
C TYR A 266 9.94 4.50 -22.56
N LEU A 267 9.74 4.96 -23.80
CA LEU A 267 8.42 5.07 -24.40
C LEU A 267 7.59 3.77 -24.28
N PRO A 268 8.11 2.55 -24.57
CA PRO A 268 7.34 1.32 -24.40
C PRO A 268 6.83 1.10 -22.97
N LYS A 269 7.61 1.50 -21.96
CA LYS A 269 7.24 1.39 -20.54
C LYS A 269 6.10 2.33 -20.19
N PHE A 270 6.12 3.56 -20.71
CA PHE A 270 5.03 4.52 -20.53
C PHE A 270 3.75 4.10 -21.28
N ILE A 271 3.86 3.55 -22.51
CA ILE A 271 2.71 2.98 -23.24
C ILE A 271 2.05 1.86 -22.42
N ALA A 272 2.85 0.93 -21.90
CA ALA A 272 2.34 -0.17 -21.08
C ALA A 272 1.66 0.33 -19.78
N ALA A 273 2.16 1.41 -19.20
CA ALA A 273 1.53 2.05 -18.05
C ALA A 273 0.22 2.75 -18.43
N ALA A 274 0.15 3.41 -19.60
CA ALA A 274 -1.04 4.09 -20.09
C ALA A 274 -2.19 3.09 -20.34
N HIS A 275 -1.89 1.94 -20.93
CA HIS A 275 -2.87 0.86 -21.12
C HIS A 275 -3.45 0.32 -19.81
N LYS A 276 -2.73 0.48 -18.70
CA LYS A 276 -3.18 0.10 -17.34
C LYS A 276 -3.83 1.26 -16.57
N GLY A 277 -4.04 2.42 -17.21
CA GLY A 277 -4.59 3.61 -16.56
C GLY A 277 -3.66 4.27 -15.52
N LYS A 278 -2.35 3.99 -15.60
CA LYS A 278 -1.35 4.48 -14.63
C LYS A 278 -0.70 5.81 -15.02
N ILE A 279 -0.91 6.25 -16.26
CA ILE A 279 -0.47 7.53 -16.81
C ILE A 279 -1.47 7.94 -17.88
N ARG A 280 -1.71 9.25 -18.05
CA ARG A 280 -2.66 9.75 -19.05
C ARG A 280 -2.19 9.49 -20.48
N GLY A 281 -3.13 9.13 -21.36
CA GLY A 281 -2.85 8.89 -22.78
C GLY A 281 -2.24 10.09 -23.49
N GLU A 282 -2.70 11.30 -23.18
CA GLU A 282 -2.17 12.55 -23.75
C GLU A 282 -0.65 12.69 -23.60
N LEU A 283 -0.08 12.23 -22.48
CA LEU A 283 1.36 12.32 -22.22
C LEU A 283 2.14 11.42 -23.19
N ILE A 284 1.58 10.26 -23.51
CA ILE A 284 2.14 9.35 -24.51
C ILE A 284 2.09 9.98 -25.90
N ALA A 285 0.96 10.58 -26.26
CA ALA A 285 0.80 11.27 -27.55
C ALA A 285 1.84 12.39 -27.71
N VAL A 286 2.03 13.21 -26.67
CA VAL A 286 3.01 14.30 -26.69
C VAL A 286 4.44 13.77 -26.83
N MET A 287 4.79 12.69 -26.15
CA MET A 287 6.11 12.06 -26.24
C MET A 287 6.36 11.41 -27.62
N GLN A 288 5.35 10.77 -28.19
CA GLN A 288 5.44 10.20 -29.54
C GLN A 288 5.67 11.27 -30.60
N ASP A 289 4.92 12.37 -30.52
CA ASP A 289 5.10 13.51 -31.42
C ASP A 289 6.48 14.16 -31.25
N ARG A 290 6.98 14.30 -30.01
CA ARG A 290 8.34 14.79 -29.75
C ARG A 290 9.41 13.91 -30.39
N ILE A 291 9.32 12.59 -30.18
CA ILE A 291 10.23 11.62 -30.79
C ILE A 291 10.16 11.69 -32.33
N ALA A 292 8.95 11.78 -32.89
CA ALA A 292 8.75 11.88 -34.33
C ALA A 292 9.42 13.14 -34.91
N CYS A 293 9.11 14.31 -34.34
CA CYS A 293 9.69 15.59 -34.78
C CYS A 293 11.22 15.61 -34.66
N TRP A 294 11.78 15.14 -33.54
CA TRP A 294 13.23 15.07 -33.35
C TRP A 294 13.91 14.05 -34.29
N SER A 295 13.16 13.07 -34.77
CA SER A 295 13.62 12.11 -35.79
C SER A 295 13.36 12.59 -37.23
N GLY A 296 12.90 13.84 -37.44
CA GLY A 296 12.56 14.38 -38.75
C GLY A 296 11.34 13.72 -39.41
N LYS A 297 10.47 13.08 -38.62
CA LYS A 297 9.25 12.41 -39.08
C LYS A 297 8.03 13.29 -38.83
N LEU A 298 6.94 13.01 -39.56
CA LEU A 298 5.64 13.60 -39.32
C LEU A 298 5.12 13.16 -37.95
N GLN A 299 4.54 14.10 -37.21
CA GLN A 299 3.90 13.82 -35.91
C GLN A 299 2.47 13.32 -36.12
N LEU A 300 1.90 12.66 -35.11
CA LEU A 300 0.59 12.02 -35.20
C LEU A 300 -0.53 12.85 -34.60
N TYR A 301 -0.26 13.60 -33.52
CA TYR A 301 -1.27 14.27 -32.71
C TYR A 301 -1.22 15.80 -32.79
N GLY A 302 -0.16 16.37 -33.35
CA GLY A 302 -0.02 17.82 -33.55
C GLY A 302 0.42 18.56 -32.29
N SER A 303 1.07 17.89 -31.33
CA SER A 303 1.45 18.52 -30.05
C SER A 303 2.77 19.29 -30.07
N GLN A 304 3.58 19.16 -31.14
CA GLN A 304 4.85 19.84 -31.29
C GLN A 304 4.74 20.91 -32.38
N GLY A 305 5.40 22.05 -32.18
CA GLY A 305 5.28 23.19 -33.07
C GLY A 305 6.06 24.38 -32.55
N ASN A 306 5.88 25.52 -33.21
CA ASN A 306 6.47 26.78 -32.81
C ASN A 306 5.39 27.86 -32.69
N ILE A 307 5.68 28.89 -31.92
CA ILE A 307 4.87 30.11 -31.93
C ILE A 307 5.35 30.98 -33.10
N ASP A 308 4.43 31.43 -33.95
CA ASP A 308 4.73 32.34 -35.06
C ASP A 308 4.91 33.80 -34.57
N GLU A 309 5.16 34.71 -35.51
CA GLU A 309 5.34 36.14 -35.22
C GLU A 309 4.09 36.81 -34.63
N ASN A 310 2.90 36.23 -34.82
CA ASN A 310 1.62 36.73 -34.32
C ASN A 310 1.24 36.11 -32.97
N GLY A 311 2.10 35.29 -32.37
CA GLY A 311 1.80 34.60 -31.12
C GLY A 311 0.99 33.31 -31.29
N VAL A 312 0.70 32.89 -32.53
CA VAL A 312 -0.11 31.70 -32.82
C VAL A 312 0.75 30.45 -32.79
N PHE A 313 0.27 29.40 -32.12
CA PHE A 313 0.91 28.09 -32.17
C PHE A 313 0.68 27.42 -33.52
N VAL A 314 1.77 27.16 -34.23
CA VAL A 314 1.78 26.46 -35.52
C VAL A 314 2.38 25.07 -35.32
N PRO A 315 1.55 24.00 -35.39
CA PRO A 315 2.04 22.63 -35.31
C PRO A 315 3.04 22.31 -36.43
N ALA A 316 4.06 21.50 -36.12
CA ALA A 316 4.90 20.88 -37.13
C ALA A 316 4.08 19.92 -38.04
N PRO A 317 4.58 19.52 -39.22
CA PRO A 317 3.83 18.68 -40.16
C PRO A 317 3.24 17.42 -39.53
N ILE A 318 1.93 17.22 -39.73
CA ILE A 318 1.14 16.13 -39.15
C ILE A 318 0.85 15.07 -40.22
N PHE A 319 1.00 13.80 -39.87
CA PHE A 319 0.58 12.69 -40.71
C PHE A 319 -0.94 12.64 -40.79
N GLU A 320 -1.52 12.69 -42.00
CA GLU A 320 -2.99 12.65 -42.21
C GLU A 320 -3.74 13.61 -41.27
N PRO A 321 -3.57 14.94 -41.42
CA PRO A 321 -4.14 15.93 -40.52
C PRO A 321 -5.67 15.87 -40.44
N GLU A 322 -6.35 15.41 -41.50
CA GLU A 322 -7.80 15.20 -41.53
C GLU A 322 -8.30 14.20 -40.48
N ASN A 323 -7.44 13.25 -40.06
CA ASN A 323 -7.76 12.21 -39.08
C ASN A 323 -7.23 12.52 -37.67
N VAL A 324 -6.60 13.69 -37.47
CA VAL A 324 -5.89 14.03 -36.22
C VAL A 324 -6.81 14.02 -35.00
N ASN A 325 -8.03 14.55 -35.11
CA ASN A 325 -8.95 14.65 -33.99
C ASN A 325 -9.46 13.28 -33.53
N THR A 326 -9.60 12.31 -34.43
CA THR A 326 -9.93 10.92 -34.08
C THR A 326 -8.82 10.29 -33.25
N ARG A 327 -7.55 10.50 -33.65
CA ARG A 327 -6.39 10.01 -32.88
C ARG A 327 -6.28 10.70 -31.52
N ARG A 328 -6.44 12.03 -31.49
CA ARG A 328 -6.44 12.83 -30.25
C ARG A 328 -7.50 12.36 -29.26
N ALA A 329 -8.72 12.11 -29.74
CA ALA A 329 -9.82 11.59 -28.91
C ALA A 329 -9.48 10.22 -28.28
N SER A 330 -8.84 9.30 -29.02
CA SER A 330 -8.42 8.00 -28.47
C SER A 330 -7.39 8.09 -27.35
N MET A 331 -6.67 9.22 -27.27
CA MET A 331 -5.66 9.50 -26.23
C MET A 331 -6.20 10.40 -25.12
N GLY A 332 -7.50 10.76 -25.16
CA GLY A 332 -8.13 11.66 -24.19
C GLY A 332 -7.74 13.13 -24.36
N MET A 333 -7.25 13.54 -25.53
CA MET A 333 -6.85 14.92 -25.81
C MET A 333 -8.03 15.75 -26.33
N CYS A 334 -7.99 17.07 -26.11
CA CYS A 334 -8.86 18.03 -26.79
C CYS A 334 -8.63 18.02 -28.31
N THR A 335 -9.46 18.69 -29.10
CA THR A 335 -9.25 18.83 -30.55
C THR A 335 -7.95 19.58 -30.86
N LEU A 336 -7.42 19.43 -32.08
CA LEU A 336 -6.23 20.16 -32.51
C LEU A 336 -6.45 21.68 -32.47
N GLN A 337 -7.66 22.15 -32.84
CA GLN A 337 -7.98 23.58 -32.79
C GLN A 337 -7.97 24.12 -31.36
N GLU A 338 -8.66 23.46 -30.43
CA GLU A 338 -8.65 23.87 -29.01
C GLU A 338 -7.22 23.87 -28.43
N TYR A 339 -6.38 22.93 -28.86
CA TYR A 339 -4.98 22.91 -28.45
C TYR A 339 -4.17 24.07 -29.02
N ILE A 340 -4.37 24.41 -30.30
CA ILE A 340 -3.76 25.59 -30.92
C ILE A 340 -4.18 26.84 -30.15
N ASP A 341 -5.45 26.97 -29.82
CA ASP A 341 -5.98 28.13 -29.09
C ASP A 341 -5.36 28.21 -27.68
N LEU A 342 -5.24 27.09 -26.96
CA LEU A 342 -4.62 27.01 -25.63
C LEU A 342 -3.12 27.34 -25.63
N MET A 343 -2.41 26.95 -26.69
CA MET A 343 -0.95 27.11 -26.79
C MET A 343 -0.54 28.45 -27.40
N SER A 344 -1.46 29.12 -28.11
CA SER A 344 -1.23 30.45 -28.66
C SER A 344 -1.14 31.47 -27.53
N ARG A 345 -0.17 32.38 -27.63
CA ARG A 345 -0.03 33.48 -26.68
C ARG A 345 -1.03 34.56 -27.06
N HIS A 346 -1.89 34.94 -26.12
CA HIS A 346 -2.75 36.12 -26.25
C HIS A 346 -2.03 37.38 -25.82
#